data_AF-A0A200PZJ4-F1
#
_entry.id   AF-A0A200PZJ4-F1
#
_cell.length_a   1.000
_cell.length_b   1.000
_cell.length_c   1.000
_cell.angle_alpha   90.00
_cell.angle_beta   90.00
_cell.angle_gamma   90.00
#
_symmetry.space_group_name_H-M   'P 1'
#
loop_
_entity.id
_entity.type
_entity.pdbx_description
1 polymer ?
#
loop_
_entity_poly.entity_id
_entity_poly.type
_entity_poly.pdbx_seq_one_letter_code
_entity_poly.pdbx_strand_id
1 'polypeptide(L)'
;MPPLWCRLDRLWFPHPGVLPGTMTRQPFVCPLDHVFEVNVMLRAQPEEEFGPGIDIREYSFLDNPLLPKEVKESWLDVQLCQEGSQGCQLSNETSEQGVLKFPKHSSEETLKTVFSSFKNVKVIQFSSMQDAFGGFTDKVREAKFRNRVKRYVGVWCCVDNHVPGHIYFDMYWDEKPGWKAAPPQTPEDDHPPW
;
A
#
# COMPACT_ATOMS: atom_id res chain seq x y z
N MET A 1 1.81 4.50 -5.57
CA MET A 1 0.53 3.75 -5.63
C MET A 1 0.40 3.15 -7.01
N PRO A 2 0.11 1.84 -7.14
CA PRO A 2 -0.09 1.18 -8.44
C PRO A 2 -1.41 1.62 -9.09
N PRO A 3 -1.63 1.32 -10.40
CA PRO A 3 -2.94 1.43 -11.01
C PRO A 3 -3.95 0.54 -10.27
N LEU A 4 -5.10 1.10 -9.92
CA LEU A 4 -6.17 0.38 -9.23
C LEU A 4 -7.25 -0.01 -10.24
N TRP A 5 -7.69 -1.26 -10.18
CA TRP A 5 -8.77 -1.78 -11.01
C TRP A 5 -10.02 -1.98 -10.18
N CYS A 6 -11.06 -1.22 -10.49
CA CYS A 6 -12.33 -1.26 -9.78
C CYS A 6 -13.43 -1.90 -10.64
N ARG A 7 -14.40 -2.51 -9.96
CA ARG A 7 -15.64 -3.03 -10.58
C ARG A 7 -16.90 -2.36 -10.05
N LEU A 8 -16.84 -1.75 -8.88
CA LEU A 8 -18.01 -1.23 -8.20
C LEU A 8 -17.87 0.28 -7.98
N ASP A 9 -18.99 0.98 -8.02
CA ASP A 9 -19.05 2.40 -7.73
C ASP A 9 -18.84 2.63 -6.22
N ARG A 10 -18.19 3.73 -5.83
CA ARG A 10 -18.04 4.14 -4.44
C ARG A 10 -19.01 5.30 -4.18
N LEU A 11 -20.07 5.05 -3.42
CA LEU A 11 -21.09 6.07 -3.10
C LEU A 11 -21.45 6.03 -1.62
N TRP A 12 -21.97 7.16 -1.12
CA TRP A 12 -22.37 7.33 0.28
C TRP A 12 -23.81 6.86 0.59
N PHE A 13 -24.60 6.55 -0.45
CA PHE A 13 -25.99 6.14 -0.34
C PHE A 13 -26.18 4.69 -0.84
N PRO A 14 -27.30 4.02 -0.53
CA PRO A 14 -27.50 2.61 -0.86
C PRO A 14 -27.63 2.39 -2.37
N HIS A 15 -26.86 1.43 -2.91
CA HIS A 15 -26.84 1.18 -4.35
C HIS A 15 -26.43 -0.26 -4.70
N PRO A 16 -26.77 -0.75 -5.92
CA PRO A 16 -26.56 -2.16 -6.30
C PRO A 16 -25.13 -2.47 -6.77
N GLY A 17 -24.11 -1.73 -6.32
CA GLY A 17 -22.73 -1.89 -6.81
C GLY A 17 -22.44 -1.13 -8.08
N VAL A 18 -23.23 -1.34 -9.12
CA VAL A 18 -23.11 -0.66 -10.42
C VAL A 18 -24.39 0.13 -10.67
N LEU A 19 -24.28 1.45 -10.82
CA LEU A 19 -25.48 2.27 -11.02
C LEU A 19 -26.20 1.89 -12.33
N PRO A 20 -27.54 1.75 -12.30
CA PRO A 20 -28.32 1.52 -13.52
C PRO A 20 -28.10 2.64 -14.54
N GLY A 21 -27.77 2.26 -15.78
CA GLY A 21 -27.49 3.22 -16.85
C GLY A 21 -26.03 3.66 -16.97
N THR A 22 -25.12 3.17 -16.11
CA THR A 22 -23.68 3.40 -16.27
C THR A 22 -23.16 2.79 -17.57
N MET A 23 -22.43 3.59 -18.36
CA MET A 23 -21.82 3.17 -19.62
C MET A 23 -20.34 2.75 -19.47
N THR A 24 -19.76 2.93 -18.29
CA THR A 24 -18.37 2.59 -17.97
C THR A 24 -18.16 1.08 -18.08
N ARG A 25 -17.22 0.66 -18.93
CA ARG A 25 -16.85 -0.77 -19.05
C ARG A 25 -16.09 -1.20 -17.80
N GLN A 26 -16.42 -2.38 -17.30
CA GLN A 26 -15.81 -2.94 -16.09
C GLN A 26 -14.91 -4.14 -16.43
N PRO A 27 -13.80 -4.34 -15.68
CA PRO A 27 -13.25 -3.42 -14.69
C PRO A 27 -12.68 -2.15 -15.36
N PHE A 28 -12.61 -1.06 -14.61
CA PHE A 28 -12.00 0.20 -15.06
C PHE A 28 -10.82 0.57 -14.17
N VAL A 29 -9.88 1.35 -14.72
CA VAL A 29 -8.83 1.95 -13.91
C VAL A 29 -9.45 3.10 -13.12
N CYS A 30 -9.57 2.92 -11.81
CA CYS A 30 -10.17 3.90 -10.92
C CYS A 30 -9.13 4.89 -10.39
N PRO A 31 -9.52 6.15 -10.13
CA PRO A 31 -8.64 7.11 -9.47
C PRO A 31 -8.36 6.68 -8.03
N LEU A 32 -7.27 7.20 -7.44
CA LEU A 32 -6.80 6.78 -6.12
C LEU A 32 -7.84 7.02 -5.02
N ASP A 33 -8.57 8.12 -5.12
CA ASP A 33 -9.66 8.53 -4.21
C ASP A 33 -10.92 7.66 -4.35
N HIS A 34 -10.99 6.74 -5.32
CA HIS A 34 -12.07 5.76 -5.38
C HIS A 34 -11.92 4.64 -4.34
N VAL A 35 -10.71 4.41 -3.85
CA VAL A 35 -10.41 3.33 -2.88
C VAL A 35 -9.85 3.90 -1.58
N PHE A 36 -9.03 4.96 -1.67
CA PHE A 36 -8.32 5.52 -0.53
C PHE A 36 -8.89 6.88 -0.12
N GLU A 37 -8.83 7.18 1.17
CA GLU A 37 -9.10 8.49 1.75
C GLU A 37 -7.89 9.41 1.55
N VAL A 38 -7.68 9.87 0.31
CA VAL A 38 -6.50 10.67 -0.08
C VAL A 38 -6.35 11.94 0.77
N ASN A 39 -7.46 12.55 1.18
CA ASN A 39 -7.48 13.69 2.10
C ASN A 39 -6.85 13.35 3.47
N VAL A 40 -7.00 12.10 3.95
CA VAL A 40 -6.38 11.62 5.18
C VAL A 40 -4.91 11.28 4.95
N MET A 41 -4.59 10.63 3.84
CA MET A 41 -3.22 10.25 3.47
C MET A 41 -2.29 11.47 3.38
N LEU A 42 -2.79 12.59 2.84
CA LEU A 42 -2.02 13.82 2.66
C LEU A 42 -2.04 14.74 3.89
N ARG A 43 -2.88 14.47 4.89
CA ARG A 43 -2.98 15.30 6.10
C ARG A 43 -1.81 14.98 7.04
N ALA A 44 -1.19 16.02 7.59
CA ALA A 44 -0.24 15.87 8.70
C ALA A 44 -0.97 15.27 9.92
N GLN A 45 -0.43 14.19 10.46
CA GLN A 45 -0.99 13.45 11.60
C GLN A 45 0.06 13.37 12.72
N PRO A 46 -0.32 13.39 14.01
CA PRO A 46 0.61 13.30 15.13
C PRO A 46 1.53 12.08 15.04
N GLU A 47 2.85 12.28 15.05
CA GLU A 47 3.82 11.17 14.94
C GLU A 47 3.83 10.29 16.20
N GLU A 48 3.41 10.84 17.33
CA GLU A 48 3.26 10.12 18.59
C GLU A 48 2.27 8.96 18.44
N GLU A 49 1.19 9.14 17.68
CA GLU A 49 0.13 8.17 17.48
C GLU A 49 0.27 7.39 16.16
N PHE A 50 0.65 8.07 15.09
CA PHE A 50 0.63 7.55 13.71
C PHE A 50 2.01 7.28 13.13
N GLY A 51 3.07 7.60 13.86
CA GLY A 51 4.43 7.49 13.36
C GLY A 51 4.72 8.46 12.22
N PRO A 52 5.86 8.31 11.55
CA PRO A 52 6.30 9.23 10.51
C PRO A 52 5.30 9.28 9.35
N GLY A 53 5.23 10.44 8.69
CA GLY A 53 4.45 10.63 7.47
C GLY A 53 4.89 9.69 6.34
N ILE A 54 3.95 9.36 5.45
CA ILE A 54 4.22 8.55 4.25
C ILE A 54 3.83 9.37 3.04
N ASP A 55 4.83 9.83 2.29
CA ASP A 55 4.59 10.49 1.02
C ASP A 55 4.12 9.51 -0.03
N ILE A 56 3.12 9.91 -0.82
CA ILE A 56 2.53 9.08 -1.87
C ILE A 56 2.55 9.80 -3.22
N ARG A 57 2.74 8.99 -4.26
CA ARG A 57 2.58 9.37 -5.67
C ARG A 57 1.72 8.32 -6.37
N GLU A 58 0.90 8.73 -7.31
CA GLU A 58 0.16 7.81 -8.19
C GLU A 58 1.07 7.17 -9.23
N TYR A 59 0.58 6.12 -9.90
CA TYR A 59 1.38 5.31 -10.83
C TYR A 59 1.88 6.10 -12.05
N SER A 60 1.10 7.09 -12.49
CA SER A 60 1.42 7.95 -13.64
C SER A 60 2.54 8.96 -13.36
N PHE A 61 3.02 9.05 -12.11
CA PHE A 61 4.08 9.98 -11.72
C PHE A 61 5.35 9.83 -12.55
N LEU A 62 5.76 8.58 -12.84
CA LEU A 62 6.98 8.29 -13.60
C LEU A 62 6.83 8.57 -15.10
N ASP A 63 5.59 8.52 -15.61
CA ASP A 63 5.26 8.82 -16.99
C ASP A 63 5.14 10.33 -17.27
N ASN A 64 5.12 11.15 -16.21
CA ASN A 64 4.99 12.61 -16.34
C ASN A 64 6.15 13.18 -17.18
N PRO A 65 5.89 13.90 -18.30
CA PRO A 65 6.94 14.45 -19.15
C PRO A 65 7.79 15.52 -18.46
N LEU A 66 7.28 16.13 -17.39
CA LEU A 66 7.99 17.15 -16.59
C LEU A 66 8.86 16.54 -15.48
N LEU A 67 8.81 15.22 -15.26
CA LEU A 67 9.64 14.58 -14.26
C LEU A 67 11.12 14.65 -14.69
N PRO A 68 12.03 15.16 -13.84
CA PRO A 68 13.45 15.30 -14.19
C PRO A 68 14.08 13.96 -14.60
N LYS A 69 14.98 14.01 -15.59
CA LYS A 69 15.64 12.80 -16.13
C LYS A 69 16.46 12.09 -15.07
N GLU A 70 17.05 12.83 -14.14
CA GLU A 70 17.85 12.31 -13.04
C GLU A 70 17.03 11.39 -12.12
N VAL A 71 15.70 11.58 -12.05
CA VAL A 71 14.80 10.67 -11.33
C VAL A 71 14.44 9.48 -12.22
N LYS A 72 14.13 9.72 -13.50
CA LYS A 72 13.76 8.67 -14.47
C LYS A 72 14.88 7.69 -14.80
N GLU A 73 16.13 8.06 -14.60
CA GLU A 73 17.30 7.23 -14.93
C GLU A 73 17.93 6.61 -13.67
N SER A 74 17.49 7.01 -12.47
CA SER A 74 18.04 6.51 -11.21
C SER A 74 17.18 5.39 -10.62
N TRP A 75 17.44 4.16 -11.08
CA TRP A 75 16.71 2.95 -10.68
C TRP A 75 17.60 1.94 -9.98
N LEU A 76 16.98 1.20 -9.06
CA LEU A 76 17.52 -0.04 -8.49
C LEU A 76 16.44 -1.11 -8.61
N ASP A 77 16.71 -2.13 -9.42
CA ASP A 77 15.82 -3.27 -9.58
C ASP A 77 16.08 -4.29 -8.47
N VAL A 78 15.03 -4.66 -7.75
CA VAL A 78 15.09 -5.58 -6.61
C VAL A 78 14.36 -6.87 -6.96
N GLN A 79 15.13 -7.95 -7.07
CA GLN A 79 14.61 -9.30 -7.32
C GLN A 79 14.57 -10.09 -6.03
N LEU A 80 13.36 -10.49 -5.62
CA LEU A 80 13.20 -11.33 -4.44
C LEU A 80 13.75 -12.73 -4.70
N CYS A 81 14.49 -13.27 -3.74
CA CYS A 81 15.09 -14.60 -3.83
C CYS A 81 14.87 -15.42 -2.56
N GLN A 82 14.90 -16.74 -2.71
CA GLN A 82 14.79 -17.66 -1.57
C GLN A 82 16.14 -17.74 -0.85
N GLU A 83 16.13 -17.56 0.47
CA GLU A 83 17.35 -17.70 1.28
C GLU A 83 17.96 -19.10 1.09
N GLY A 84 19.28 -19.16 0.93
CA GLY A 84 20.01 -20.40 0.65
C GLY A 84 20.00 -20.86 -0.81
N SER A 85 19.28 -20.19 -1.71
CA SER A 85 19.39 -20.44 -3.16
C SER A 85 20.69 -19.86 -3.74
N GLN A 86 21.16 -20.45 -4.85
CA GLN A 86 22.41 -20.04 -5.50
C GLN A 86 22.34 -18.56 -5.95
N GLY A 87 23.19 -17.72 -5.36
CA GLY A 87 23.26 -16.29 -5.64
C GLY A 87 22.24 -15.44 -4.88
N CYS A 88 21.50 -15.98 -3.91
CA CYS A 88 20.73 -15.20 -2.94
C CYS A 88 21.59 -14.94 -1.70
N GLN A 89 22.56 -14.04 -1.83
CA GLN A 89 23.38 -13.59 -0.72
C GLN A 89 23.06 -12.12 -0.46
N LEU A 90 23.05 -11.72 0.82
CA LEU A 90 22.95 -10.32 1.23
C LEU A 90 24.27 -9.62 0.86
N SER A 91 24.47 -9.36 -0.42
CA SER A 91 25.54 -8.50 -0.91
C SER A 91 24.97 -7.10 -1.16
N ASN A 92 25.65 -6.08 -0.64
CA ASN A 92 25.37 -4.70 -1.01
C ASN A 92 25.84 -4.40 -2.45
N GLU A 93 26.50 -5.35 -3.09
CA GLU A 93 26.89 -5.29 -4.49
C GLU A 93 25.68 -5.57 -5.38
N THR A 94 25.45 -4.67 -6.32
CA THR A 94 24.55 -4.95 -7.44
C THR A 94 25.27 -5.89 -8.41
N SER A 95 24.51 -6.78 -9.05
CA SER A 95 25.06 -7.52 -10.19
C SER A 95 25.50 -6.55 -11.30
N GLU A 96 26.29 -7.02 -12.28
CA GLU A 96 26.74 -6.23 -13.45
C GLU A 96 25.60 -5.54 -14.22
N GLN A 97 24.34 -5.90 -13.94
CA GLN A 97 23.12 -5.40 -14.56
C GLN A 97 22.34 -4.40 -13.68
N GLY A 98 22.86 -3.97 -12.53
CA GLY A 98 22.16 -3.03 -11.64
C GLY A 98 21.01 -3.65 -10.84
N VAL A 99 20.93 -4.98 -10.80
CA VAL A 99 19.91 -5.74 -10.07
C VAL A 99 20.44 -6.15 -8.70
N LEU A 100 19.69 -5.85 -7.64
CA LEU A 100 19.87 -6.32 -6.26
C LEU A 100 19.03 -7.57 -6.02
N LYS A 101 19.68 -8.67 -5.63
CA LYS A 101 18.98 -9.87 -5.15
C LYS A 101 18.71 -9.72 -3.66
N PHE A 102 17.45 -9.82 -3.27
CA PHE A 102 17.00 -9.53 -1.90
C PHE A 102 16.23 -10.72 -1.31
N PRO A 103 16.60 -11.23 -0.13
CA PRO A 103 15.90 -12.37 0.48
C PRO A 103 14.43 -12.07 0.78
N LYS A 104 13.56 -13.03 0.46
CA LYS A 104 12.17 -13.02 0.91
C LYS A 104 12.07 -13.02 2.45
N HIS A 105 10.98 -12.48 2.96
CA HIS A 105 10.62 -12.34 4.37
C HIS A 105 11.67 -11.61 5.23
N SER A 106 12.42 -10.69 4.63
CA SER A 106 13.45 -9.91 5.32
C SER A 106 12.87 -9.00 6.40
N SER A 107 13.64 -8.80 7.48
CA SER A 107 13.23 -7.95 8.60
C SER A 107 13.35 -6.45 8.30
N GLU A 108 12.77 -5.63 9.17
CA GLU A 108 12.91 -4.17 9.14
C GLU A 108 14.38 -3.71 9.15
N GLU A 109 15.23 -4.33 9.97
CA GLU A 109 16.67 -4.02 10.06
C GLU A 109 17.40 -4.35 8.78
N THR A 110 17.10 -5.51 8.18
CA THR A 110 17.73 -5.93 6.93
C THR A 110 17.38 -4.96 5.82
N LEU A 111 16.10 -4.60 5.68
CA LEU A 111 15.65 -3.58 4.72
C LEU A 111 16.40 -2.27 4.92
N LYS A 112 16.42 -1.73 6.15
CA LYS A 112 17.10 -0.46 6.43
C LYS A 112 18.59 -0.51 6.16
N THR A 113 19.25 -1.59 6.59
CA THR A 113 20.70 -1.74 6.44
C THR A 113 21.08 -1.80 4.96
N VAL A 114 20.42 -2.66 4.19
CA VAL A 114 20.71 -2.83 2.76
C VAL A 114 20.41 -1.53 2.00
N PHE A 115 19.20 -0.98 2.13
CA PHE A 115 18.79 0.19 1.36
C PHE A 115 19.45 1.50 1.79
N SER A 116 20.05 1.58 2.99
CA SER A 116 20.88 2.72 3.39
C SER A 116 22.11 2.93 2.48
N SER A 117 22.64 1.84 1.93
CA SER A 117 23.75 1.87 0.96
C SER A 117 23.33 2.48 -0.38
N PHE A 118 22.03 2.53 -0.67
CA PHE A 118 21.44 3.04 -1.91
C PHE A 118 20.73 4.39 -1.73
N LYS A 119 21.05 5.16 -0.68
CA LYS A 119 20.39 6.45 -0.37
C LYS A 119 20.38 7.50 -1.50
N ASN A 120 21.26 7.36 -2.48
CA ASN A 120 21.36 8.27 -3.63
C ASN A 120 20.47 7.84 -4.80
N VAL A 121 19.99 6.60 -4.82
CA VAL A 121 19.05 6.08 -5.82
C VAL A 121 17.69 6.74 -5.61
N LYS A 122 17.04 7.17 -6.69
CA LYS A 122 15.73 7.85 -6.61
C LYS A 122 14.55 6.89 -6.64
N VAL A 123 14.66 5.77 -7.35
CA VAL A 123 13.59 4.78 -7.49
C VAL A 123 14.11 3.38 -7.15
N ILE A 124 13.47 2.73 -6.18
CA ILE A 124 13.70 1.32 -5.85
C ILE A 124 12.48 0.54 -6.35
N GLN A 125 12.70 -0.36 -7.29
CA GLN A 125 11.63 -1.15 -7.88
C GLN A 125 11.72 -2.61 -7.43
N PHE A 126 10.76 -3.04 -6.63
CA PHE A 126 10.62 -4.46 -6.33
C PHE A 126 9.89 -5.16 -7.47
N SER A 127 10.46 -6.29 -7.91
CA SER A 127 9.80 -7.25 -8.82
C SER A 127 8.45 -7.73 -8.29
N SER A 128 8.32 -7.85 -6.96
CA SER A 128 7.06 -8.10 -6.26
C SER A 128 7.18 -7.60 -4.82
N MET A 129 6.09 -7.11 -4.26
CA MET A 129 6.00 -6.82 -2.81
C MET A 129 5.53 -8.05 -2.01
N GLN A 130 5.03 -9.10 -2.68
CA GLN A 130 4.68 -10.35 -2.01
C GLN A 130 5.93 -10.98 -1.41
N ASP A 131 5.86 -11.35 -0.13
CA ASP A 131 6.99 -11.85 0.66
C ASP A 131 8.18 -10.87 0.80
N ALA A 132 8.09 -9.61 0.38
CA ALA A 132 9.24 -8.69 0.44
C ALA A 132 9.60 -8.28 1.88
N PHE A 133 8.61 -8.25 2.77
CA PHE A 133 8.75 -7.76 4.14
C PHE A 133 8.19 -8.78 5.14
N GLY A 134 9.03 -9.22 6.08
CA GLY A 134 8.68 -10.16 7.13
C GLY A 134 7.96 -9.54 8.33
N GLY A 135 7.80 -8.21 8.34
CA GLY A 135 7.15 -7.47 9.43
C GLY A 135 8.13 -6.67 10.29
N PHE A 136 7.54 -5.89 11.21
CA PHE A 136 8.27 -5.01 12.11
C PHE A 136 8.80 -5.79 13.32
N THR A 137 10.06 -5.53 13.66
CA THR A 137 10.69 -5.98 14.90
C THR A 137 10.29 -5.09 16.07
N ASP A 138 10.21 -3.77 15.85
CA ASP A 138 9.69 -2.80 16.81
C ASP A 138 8.16 -2.78 16.77
N LYS A 139 7.54 -3.38 17.79
CA LYS A 139 6.08 -3.48 17.92
C LYS A 139 5.40 -2.14 18.19
N VAL A 140 6.11 -1.17 18.76
CA VAL A 140 5.56 0.17 18.98
C VAL A 140 5.50 0.91 17.64
N ARG A 141 6.56 0.84 16.84
CA ARG A 141 6.54 1.38 15.47
C ARG A 141 5.47 0.70 14.63
N GLU A 142 5.36 -0.62 14.73
CA GLU A 142 4.32 -1.39 14.03
C GLU A 142 2.93 -0.86 14.35
N ALA A 143 2.59 -0.71 15.63
CA ALA A 143 1.27 -0.22 16.05
C ALA A 143 0.97 1.17 15.48
N LYS A 144 1.96 2.09 15.52
CA LYS A 144 1.81 3.45 14.96
C LYS A 144 1.61 3.45 13.45
N PHE A 145 2.43 2.69 12.71
CA PHE A 145 2.27 2.50 11.28
C PHE A 145 0.88 1.92 10.97
N ARG A 146 0.45 0.92 11.74
CA ARG A 146 -0.84 0.28 11.53
C ARG A 146 -2.00 1.24 11.77
N ASN A 147 -1.94 2.03 12.83
CA ASN A 147 -2.92 3.07 13.14
C ASN A 147 -3.05 4.11 12.01
N ARG A 148 -1.93 4.51 11.41
CA ARG A 148 -1.91 5.44 10.27
C ARG A 148 -2.61 4.82 9.07
N VAL A 149 -2.12 3.65 8.69
CA VAL A 149 -2.48 3.00 7.44
C VAL A 149 -3.92 2.48 7.49
N LYS A 150 -4.45 2.09 8.67
CA LYS A 150 -5.88 1.74 8.86
C LYS A 150 -6.84 2.83 8.33
N ARG A 151 -6.43 4.10 8.42
CA ARG A 151 -7.25 5.25 8.03
C ARG A 151 -7.15 5.61 6.54
N TYR A 152 -6.29 4.93 5.79
CA TYR A 152 -6.08 5.26 4.38
C TYR A 152 -7.17 4.69 3.49
N VAL A 153 -7.89 3.68 3.95
CA VAL A 153 -9.10 3.15 3.32
C VAL A 153 -10.31 3.63 4.10
N GLY A 154 -11.45 3.68 3.45
CA GLY A 154 -12.68 4.13 4.11
C GLY A 154 -13.89 3.48 3.48
N VAL A 155 -14.81 4.32 3.00
CA VAL A 155 -16.08 3.85 2.44
C VAL A 155 -15.83 2.92 1.25
N TRP A 156 -16.32 1.69 1.38
CA TRP A 156 -16.32 0.69 0.35
C TRP A 156 -17.73 0.19 0.06
N CYS A 157 -18.00 0.02 -1.22
CA CYS A 157 -19.22 -0.54 -1.76
C CYS A 157 -19.68 -1.86 -1.11
N CYS A 158 -20.94 -2.28 -1.12
CA CYS A 158 -22.21 -1.59 -1.32
C CYS A 158 -23.27 -2.48 -0.69
N VAL A 159 -24.24 -1.89 -0.01
CA VAL A 159 -25.35 -2.65 0.56
C VAL A 159 -26.64 -2.01 0.10
N ASP A 160 -27.28 -2.64 -0.88
CA ASP A 160 -28.59 -2.21 -1.35
C ASP A 160 -29.63 -2.34 -0.23
N ASN A 161 -30.59 -1.42 -0.18
CA ASN A 161 -31.65 -1.38 0.84
C ASN A 161 -31.17 -1.35 2.31
N HIS A 162 -29.99 -0.78 2.58
CA HIS A 162 -29.43 -0.64 3.93
C HIS A 162 -28.94 0.79 4.19
N VAL A 163 -29.03 1.30 5.42
CA VAL A 163 -28.49 2.63 5.79
C VAL A 163 -27.43 2.48 6.89
N PRO A 164 -26.18 2.89 6.67
CA PRO A 164 -25.65 3.47 5.42
C PRO A 164 -25.54 2.43 4.30
N GLY A 165 -25.47 2.91 3.06
CA GLY A 165 -25.47 2.10 1.84
C GLY A 165 -24.15 1.42 1.49
N HIS A 166 -23.22 1.40 2.44
CA HIS A 166 -21.82 1.06 2.24
C HIS A 166 -21.26 0.36 3.47
N ILE A 167 -20.12 -0.29 3.30
CA ILE A 167 -19.29 -0.83 4.38
C ILE A 167 -18.01 0.00 4.50
N TYR A 168 -17.28 -0.14 5.60
CA TYR A 168 -15.91 0.34 5.70
C TYR A 168 -14.97 -0.83 5.42
N PHE A 169 -13.97 -0.60 4.59
CA PHE A 169 -12.96 -1.61 4.32
C PHE A 169 -11.87 -1.51 5.38
N ASP A 170 -11.69 -2.54 6.21
CA ASP A 170 -10.49 -2.68 7.03
C ASP A 170 -9.41 -3.38 6.20
N MET A 171 -8.34 -2.67 5.84
CA MET A 171 -7.29 -3.24 5.00
C MET A 171 -6.50 -4.37 5.67
N TYR A 172 -6.61 -4.53 6.99
CA TYR A 172 -5.98 -5.63 7.68
C TYR A 172 -6.81 -6.90 7.62
N TRP A 173 -8.06 -6.84 7.14
CA TRP A 173 -8.98 -7.98 7.02
C TRP A 173 -8.37 -9.16 6.23
N ASP A 174 -7.48 -8.86 5.28
CA ASP A 174 -6.85 -9.84 4.38
C ASP A 174 -5.52 -10.43 4.91
N GLU A 175 -5.03 -10.03 6.08
CA GLU A 175 -3.66 -10.35 6.52
C GLU A 175 -3.42 -11.82 6.94
N LYS A 176 -4.44 -12.68 7.13
CA LYS A 176 -4.14 -14.05 7.63
C LYS A 176 -4.93 -15.19 6.97
N PRO A 177 -4.24 -16.22 6.45
CA PRO A 177 -4.83 -17.52 6.19
C PRO A 177 -5.46 -18.08 7.48
N GLY A 178 -6.76 -18.33 7.47
CA GLY A 178 -7.49 -18.92 8.61
C GLY A 178 -7.86 -17.94 9.72
N TRP A 179 -7.63 -16.64 9.57
CA TRP A 179 -8.15 -15.66 10.52
C TRP A 179 -9.65 -15.47 10.34
N LYS A 180 -10.37 -15.64 11.44
CA LYS A 180 -11.77 -15.25 11.55
C LYS A 180 -11.78 -13.85 12.07
N ALA A 181 -12.16 -12.92 11.22
CA ALA A 181 -12.28 -11.56 11.62
C ALA A 181 -13.35 -11.42 12.72
N ALA A 182 -12.99 -10.72 13.78
CA ALA A 182 -13.94 -10.31 14.80
C ALA A 182 -14.52 -8.98 14.33
N PRO A 183 -15.86 -8.82 14.32
CA PRO A 183 -16.44 -7.52 14.03
C PRO A 183 -15.90 -6.48 15.03
N PRO A 184 -15.74 -5.22 14.61
CA PRO A 184 -15.38 -4.13 15.53
C PRO A 184 -16.35 -4.11 16.71
N GLN A 185 -15.83 -3.84 17.92
CA GLN A 185 -16.65 -3.87 19.14
C GLN A 185 -17.54 -2.63 19.22
N THR A 186 -17.04 -1.51 18.71
CA THR A 186 -17.77 -0.25 18.62
C THR A 186 -17.74 0.27 17.18
N PRO A 187 -18.73 1.06 16.76
CA PRO A 187 -18.67 1.77 15.49
C PRO A 187 -17.37 2.57 15.34
N GLU A 188 -16.88 3.22 16.40
CA GLU A 188 -15.64 4.01 16.40
C GLU A 188 -14.37 3.18 16.14
N ASP A 189 -14.40 1.87 16.45
CA ASP A 189 -13.30 0.95 16.12
C ASP A 189 -13.25 0.63 14.62
N ASP A 190 -14.40 0.71 13.94
CA ASP A 190 -14.54 0.60 12.49
C ASP A 190 -14.25 1.95 11.81
N HIS A 191 -14.77 3.03 12.40
CA HIS A 191 -14.67 4.42 11.95
C HIS A 191 -13.89 5.29 12.95
N PRO A 192 -12.56 5.39 12.87
CA PRO A 192 -11.86 6.40 13.66
C PRO A 192 -12.42 7.79 13.28
N PRO A 193 -12.94 8.59 14.23
CA PRO A 193 -13.47 9.91 13.92
C PRO A 193 -12.38 10.79 13.31
N TRP A 194 -12.75 11.51 12.25
CA TRP A 194 -11.85 12.30 11.40
C TRP A 194 -11.25 13.52 12.09
#